data_AF-A0A925IYU7-F1
#
_entry.id   AF-A0A925IYU7-F1
#
_cell.length_a   1.000
_cell.length_b   1.000
_cell.length_c   1.000
_cell.angle_alpha   90.00
_cell.angle_beta   90.00
_cell.angle_gamma   90.00
#
_symmetry.space_group_name_H-M   'P 1'
#
loop_
_entity.id
_entity.type
_entity.pdbx_description
1 polymer ?
#
loop_
_entity_poly.entity_id
_entity_poly.type
_entity_poly.pdbx_seq_one_letter_code
_entity_poly.pdbx_strand_id
1 'polypeptide(L)'
;MSQIRYRIYPTLLNAFLRYEGQVHQATELETPKQELLDRINRVPQLTTVPQQRGIDFETALTTGEGEEVFPSPILEEMRRRLPRRYRTQVYVKAVVRGDIELYGVVDVLGGNRAIDIKTTARYEAPKFALNPQNLYLLGLHTWGVEQLEYLITDFKAVYVETYRY
;
A
#
# COMPACT_ATOMS: atom_id res chain seq x y z
N MET A 1 -3.03 -30.67 -5.60
CA MET A 1 -2.76 -29.27 -5.19
C MET A 1 -1.72 -28.72 -6.14
N SER A 2 -1.98 -27.58 -6.79
CA SER A 2 -0.98 -26.95 -7.65
C SER A 2 0.20 -26.45 -6.80
N GLN A 3 1.42 -26.74 -7.21
CA GLN A 3 2.62 -26.30 -6.52
C GLN A 3 2.85 -24.82 -6.83
N ILE A 4 2.91 -23.98 -5.79
CA ILE A 4 3.25 -22.56 -5.94
C ILE A 4 4.71 -22.47 -6.43
N ARG A 5 4.91 -21.87 -7.60
CA ARG A 5 6.23 -21.64 -8.21
C ARG A 5 6.74 -20.24 -7.96
N TYR A 6 5.85 -19.25 -7.90
CA TYR A 6 6.21 -17.84 -7.77
C TYR A 6 5.44 -17.18 -6.63
N ARG A 7 6.14 -16.35 -5.85
CA ARG A 7 5.56 -15.53 -4.79
C ARG A 7 5.83 -14.07 -5.09
N ILE A 8 4.78 -13.31 -5.34
CA ILE A 8 4.87 -11.92 -5.79
C ILE A 8 4.12 -11.02 -4.80
N TYR A 9 4.70 -9.86 -4.51
CA TYR A 9 4.15 -8.87 -3.60
C TYR A 9 4.18 -7.48 -4.25
N PRO A 10 3.29 -6.53 -3.89
CA PRO A 10 3.13 -5.29 -4.66
C PRO A 10 4.38 -4.43 -4.81
N THR A 11 5.25 -4.37 -3.80
CA THR A 11 6.49 -3.58 -3.89
C THR A 11 7.50 -4.19 -4.86
N LEU A 12 7.52 -5.52 -5.04
CA LEU A 12 8.29 -6.17 -6.11
C LEU A 12 7.74 -5.80 -7.49
N LEU A 13 6.41 -5.79 -7.67
CA LEU A 13 5.78 -5.38 -8.92
C LEU A 13 6.05 -3.90 -9.23
N ASN A 14 6.01 -3.03 -8.22
CA ASN A 14 6.38 -1.63 -8.39
C ASN A 14 7.83 -1.47 -8.87
N ALA A 15 8.78 -2.21 -8.29
CA ALA A 15 10.18 -2.18 -8.73
C ALA A 15 10.31 -2.69 -10.18
N PHE A 16 9.58 -3.75 -10.54
CA PHE A 16 9.53 -4.26 -11.91
C PHE A 16 8.96 -3.23 -12.90
N LEU A 17 7.85 -2.56 -12.57
CA LEU A 17 7.26 -1.52 -13.42
C LEU A 17 8.22 -0.34 -13.64
N ARG A 18 8.99 0.06 -12.61
CA ARG A 18 10.02 1.11 -12.76
C ARG A 18 11.18 0.65 -13.64
N TYR A 19 11.58 -0.60 -13.50
CA TYR A 19 12.64 -1.20 -14.33
C TYR A 19 12.20 -1.29 -15.80
N GLU A 20 10.99 -1.78 -16.07
CA GLU A 20 10.40 -1.87 -17.43
C GLU A 20 10.19 -0.49 -18.05
N GLY A 21 9.71 0.48 -17.25
CA GLY A 21 9.36 1.82 -17.72
C GLY A 21 10.54 2.80 -17.90
N GLN A 22 11.77 2.41 -17.55
CA GLN A 22 13.01 3.21 -17.58
C GLN A 22 12.81 4.74 -17.62
N VAL A 23 12.42 5.37 -16.50
CA VAL A 23 12.57 6.82 -16.33
C VAL A 23 14.08 7.12 -16.26
N HIS A 24 14.58 7.89 -17.23
CA HIS A 24 15.98 8.34 -17.37
C HIS A 24 16.49 9.29 -16.27
N GLN A 25 16.04 9.13 -15.03
CA GLN A 25 16.64 9.82 -13.89
C GLN A 25 17.22 8.79 -12.93
N ALA A 26 18.19 8.03 -13.46
CA ALA A 26 19.17 7.39 -12.60
C ALA A 26 19.90 8.51 -11.85
N THR A 27 19.54 8.75 -10.59
CA THR A 27 20.47 9.39 -9.67
C THR A 27 21.60 8.40 -9.42
N GLU A 28 22.83 8.90 -9.28
CA GLU A 28 24.08 8.11 -9.17
C GLU A 28 24.09 7.03 -8.06
N LEU A 29 23.09 7.01 -7.18
CA LEU A 29 23.08 6.18 -5.97
C LEU A 29 22.34 4.84 -6.14
N GLU A 30 21.44 4.65 -7.10
CA GLU A 30 20.76 3.35 -7.31
C GLU A 30 20.06 3.28 -8.69
N THR A 31 20.31 2.22 -9.46
CA THR A 31 19.61 2.01 -10.74
C THR A 31 18.30 1.25 -10.53
N PRO A 32 17.23 1.49 -11.32
CA PRO A 32 15.98 0.70 -11.24
C PRO A 32 16.20 -0.82 -11.33
N LYS A 33 17.26 -1.25 -12.03
CA LYS A 33 17.68 -2.65 -12.11
C LYS A 33 18.17 -3.18 -10.76
N GLN A 34 19.00 -2.43 -10.05
CA GLN A 34 19.52 -2.86 -8.75
C GLN A 34 18.38 -2.93 -7.71
N GLU A 35 17.48 -1.93 -7.71
CA GLU A 35 16.29 -1.97 -6.85
C GLU A 35 15.47 -3.26 -7.09
N LEU A 36 15.21 -3.62 -8.35
CA LEU A 36 14.49 -4.85 -8.68
C LEU A 36 15.22 -6.11 -8.16
N LEU A 37 16.53 -6.21 -8.39
CA LEU A 37 17.33 -7.36 -7.93
C LEU A 37 17.33 -7.47 -6.41
N ASP A 38 17.44 -6.35 -5.70
CA ASP A 38 17.41 -6.31 -4.24
C ASP A 38 16.06 -6.77 -3.69
N ARG A 39 14.95 -6.38 -4.34
CA ARG A 39 13.60 -6.86 -3.98
C ARG A 39 13.42 -8.36 -4.25
N ILE A 40 14.00 -8.88 -5.32
CA ILE A 40 14.00 -10.33 -5.62
C ILE A 40 14.78 -11.08 -4.53
N ASN A 41 15.95 -10.56 -4.16
CA ASN A 41 16.86 -11.18 -3.18
C ASN A 41 16.50 -10.87 -1.73
N ARG A 42 15.45 -10.08 -1.48
CA ARG A 42 15.01 -9.64 -0.14
C ARG A 42 16.12 -8.94 0.65
N VAL A 43 16.95 -8.16 -0.03
CA VAL A 43 17.96 -7.32 0.63
C VAL A 43 17.22 -6.32 1.52
N PRO A 44 17.54 -6.23 2.82
CA PRO A 44 16.95 -5.22 3.71
C PRO A 44 17.20 -3.81 3.17
N GLN A 45 16.15 -3.00 3.12
CA GLN A 45 16.20 -1.63 2.62
C GLN A 45 16.06 -0.68 3.80
N LEU A 46 16.86 0.39 3.81
CA LEU A 46 16.72 1.43 4.82
C LEU A 46 15.42 2.20 4.60
N THR A 47 14.70 2.44 5.69
CA THR A 47 13.50 3.27 5.66
C THR A 47 13.92 4.73 5.50
N THR A 48 13.49 5.36 4.43
CA THR A 48 13.73 6.80 4.20
C THR A 48 12.90 7.65 5.16
N VAL A 49 13.31 8.89 5.42
CA VAL A 49 12.56 9.82 6.29
C VAL A 49 11.08 9.97 5.85
N PRO A 50 10.75 10.11 4.55
CA PRO A 50 9.35 10.15 4.13
C PRO A 50 8.58 8.85 4.37
N GLN A 51 9.23 7.69 4.21
CA GLN A 51 8.60 6.39 4.50
C GLN A 51 8.34 6.22 6.00
N GLN A 52 9.32 6.59 6.85
CA GLN A 52 9.15 6.54 8.30
C GLN A 52 8.01 7.44 8.75
N ARG A 53 7.95 8.67 8.25
CA ARG A 53 6.83 9.59 8.52
C ARG A 53 5.47 9.00 8.11
N GLY A 54 5.42 8.22 7.03
CA GLY A 54 4.21 7.50 6.63
C GLY A 54 3.80 6.41 7.63
N ILE A 55 4.78 5.62 8.11
CA ILE A 55 4.59 4.57 9.12
C ILE A 55 4.11 5.19 10.45
N ASP A 56 4.76 6.27 10.89
CA ASP A 56 4.41 6.98 12.11
C ASP A 56 3.00 7.57 12.00
N PHE A 57 2.62 8.09 10.82
CA PHE A 57 1.28 8.62 10.58
C PHE A 57 0.21 7.52 10.62
N GLU A 58 0.47 6.35 10.04
CA GLU A 58 -0.44 5.21 10.11
C GLU A 58 -0.63 4.73 11.56
N THR A 59 0.46 4.68 12.32
CA THR A 59 0.46 4.34 13.75
C THR A 59 -0.39 5.34 14.53
N ALA A 60 -0.11 6.65 14.40
CA ALA A 60 -0.91 7.70 15.00
C ALA A 60 -2.40 7.58 14.62
N LEU A 61 -2.71 7.38 13.34
CA LEU A 61 -4.09 7.29 12.87
C LEU A 61 -4.85 6.12 13.53
N THR A 62 -4.21 4.96 13.65
CA THR A 62 -4.85 3.70 14.05
C THR A 62 -4.78 3.41 15.55
N THR A 63 -3.75 3.89 16.26
CA THR A 63 -3.52 3.63 17.70
C THR A 63 -3.59 4.89 18.57
N GLY A 64 -3.40 6.07 17.99
CA GLY A 64 -3.27 7.34 18.72
C GLY A 64 -1.85 7.65 19.22
N GLU A 65 -0.90 6.75 19.00
CA GLU A 65 0.49 6.94 19.43
C GLU A 65 1.22 7.96 18.53
N GLY A 66 1.85 8.96 19.14
CA GLY A 66 2.64 9.97 18.42
C GLY A 66 1.79 10.93 17.57
N GLU A 67 0.50 11.07 17.85
CA GLU A 67 -0.40 11.88 17.04
C GLU A 67 -0.15 13.39 17.16
N GLU A 68 0.51 13.83 18.23
CA GLU A 68 0.81 15.23 18.53
C GLU A 68 1.72 15.92 17.50
N VAL A 69 2.47 15.15 16.70
CA VAL A 69 3.34 15.67 15.64
C VAL A 69 2.61 15.87 14.31
N PHE A 70 1.34 15.46 14.21
CA PHE A 70 0.53 15.56 13.00
C PHE A 70 -0.63 16.54 13.14
N PRO A 71 -1.13 17.12 12.04
CA PRO A 71 -2.26 18.04 12.12
C PRO A 71 -3.54 17.33 12.60
N SER A 72 -4.05 17.70 13.79
CA SER A 72 -5.26 17.11 14.37
C SER A 72 -6.47 17.13 13.43
N PRO A 73 -6.76 18.21 12.67
CA PRO A 73 -7.88 18.21 11.72
C PRO A 73 -7.78 17.12 10.63
N ILE A 74 -6.56 16.75 10.23
CA ILE A 74 -6.33 15.70 9.23
C ILE A 74 -6.57 14.31 9.84
N LEU A 75 -6.02 14.07 11.04
CA LEU A 75 -6.23 12.81 11.76
C LEU A 75 -7.72 12.59 12.04
N GLU A 76 -8.43 13.61 12.52
CA GLU A 76 -9.87 13.54 12.76
C GLU A 76 -10.66 13.21 11.49
N GLU A 77 -10.36 13.89 10.38
CA GLU A 77 -11.03 13.63 9.10
C GLU A 77 -10.74 12.22 8.56
N MET A 78 -9.50 11.74 8.68
CA MET A 78 -9.16 10.37 8.28
C MET A 78 -9.83 9.33 9.19
N ARG A 79 -9.88 9.55 10.52
CA ARG A 79 -10.57 8.65 11.46
C ARG A 79 -12.07 8.57 11.20
N ARG A 80 -12.71 9.68 10.83
CA ARG A 80 -14.13 9.68 10.40
C ARG A 80 -14.39 8.77 9.21
N ARG A 81 -13.37 8.51 8.37
CA ARG A 81 -13.46 7.65 7.19
C ARG A 81 -13.12 6.20 7.49
N LEU A 82 -12.53 5.87 8.65
CA LEU A 82 -12.28 4.48 9.03
C LEU A 82 -13.59 3.76 9.39
N PRO A 83 -13.68 2.42 9.22
CA PRO A 83 -14.80 1.64 9.72
C PRO A 83 -14.92 1.78 11.25
N ARG A 84 -16.13 1.63 11.80
CA ARG A 84 -16.32 1.65 13.27
C ARG A 84 -15.62 0.49 13.98
N ARG A 85 -15.49 -0.65 13.31
CA ARG A 85 -14.75 -1.83 13.77
C ARG A 85 -13.87 -2.30 12.62
N TYR A 86 -12.57 -2.42 12.88
CA TYR A 86 -11.60 -2.85 11.89
C TYR A 86 -10.47 -3.65 12.55
N ARG A 87 -9.73 -4.36 11.71
CA ARG A 87 -8.42 -4.94 12.03
C ARG A 87 -7.36 -4.18 11.24
N THR A 88 -6.19 -4.00 11.82
CA THR A 88 -5.05 -3.39 11.13
C THR A 88 -4.08 -4.46 10.62
N GLN A 89 -3.24 -4.10 9.66
CA GLN A 89 -2.11 -4.91 9.19
C GLN A 89 -2.51 -6.35 8.83
N VAL A 90 -3.54 -6.49 7.99
CA VAL A 90 -4.13 -7.80 7.64
C VAL A 90 -3.39 -8.43 6.47
N TYR A 91 -2.78 -9.59 6.70
CA TYR A 91 -2.15 -10.39 5.65
C TYR A 91 -3.20 -10.96 4.69
N VAL A 92 -3.07 -10.69 3.40
CA VAL A 92 -3.94 -11.20 2.34
C VAL A 92 -3.13 -11.93 1.28
N LYS A 93 -3.73 -12.95 0.67
CA LYS A 93 -3.16 -13.65 -0.47
C LYS A 93 -4.20 -14.18 -1.46
N ALA A 94 -3.75 -14.41 -2.69
CA ALA A 94 -4.52 -15.04 -3.75
C ALA A 94 -3.61 -15.93 -4.61
N VAL A 95 -4.13 -17.07 -5.07
CA VAL A 95 -3.45 -17.88 -6.08
C VAL A 95 -4.00 -17.51 -7.46
N VAL A 96 -3.10 -17.05 -8.33
CA VAL A 96 -3.41 -16.64 -9.70
C VAL A 96 -2.72 -17.60 -10.66
N ARG A 97 -3.40 -17.97 -11.75
CA ARG A 97 -2.90 -18.91 -12.77
C ARG A 97 -2.47 -20.30 -12.24
N GLY A 98 -2.88 -20.63 -11.01
CA GLY A 98 -2.63 -21.92 -10.36
C GLY A 98 -1.27 -22.04 -9.67
N ASP A 99 -0.27 -21.24 -10.01
CA ASP A 99 1.10 -21.40 -9.54
C ASP A 99 1.77 -20.10 -9.05
N ILE A 100 1.05 -18.97 -9.09
CA ILE A 100 1.52 -17.67 -8.62
C ILE A 100 0.74 -17.29 -7.35
N GLU A 101 1.42 -17.14 -6.23
CA GLU A 101 0.84 -16.59 -5.00
C GLU A 101 1.12 -15.08 -4.95
N LEU A 102 0.07 -14.28 -5.11
CA LEU A 102 0.08 -12.86 -4.78
C LEU A 102 -0.17 -12.71 -3.29
N TYR A 103 0.64 -11.92 -2.59
CA TYR A 103 0.44 -11.71 -1.17
C TYR A 103 0.92 -10.33 -0.72
N GLY A 104 0.43 -9.90 0.44
CA GLY A 104 0.89 -8.70 1.11
C GLY A 104 0.07 -8.41 2.35
N VAL A 105 0.15 -7.16 2.79
CA VAL A 105 -0.56 -6.66 3.97
C VAL A 105 -1.37 -5.45 3.55
N VAL A 106 -2.62 -5.39 4.00
CA VAL A 106 -3.48 -4.20 3.88
C VAL A 106 -3.60 -3.53 5.25
N ASP A 107 -3.57 -2.21 5.27
CA ASP A 107 -3.40 -1.45 6.51
C ASP A 107 -4.62 -1.56 7.41
N VAL A 108 -5.83 -1.52 6.83
CA VAL A 108 -7.10 -1.62 7.56
C VAL A 108 -8.10 -2.50 6.81
N LEU A 109 -8.80 -3.36 7.54
CA LEU A 109 -9.90 -4.19 7.03
C LEU A 109 -11.12 -4.06 7.95
N GLY A 110 -12.28 -3.66 7.40
CA GLY A 110 -13.52 -3.57 8.17
C GLY A 110 -14.78 -3.53 7.30
N GLY A 111 -15.78 -4.35 7.67
CA GLY A 111 -17.00 -4.51 6.87
C GLY A 111 -16.71 -5.14 5.50
N ASN A 112 -17.28 -4.59 4.44
CA ASN A 112 -17.08 -5.00 3.05
C ASN A 112 -15.98 -4.20 2.33
N ARG A 113 -15.10 -3.51 3.06
CA ARG A 113 -14.01 -2.71 2.47
C ARG A 113 -12.68 -2.92 3.17
N ALA A 114 -11.61 -2.80 2.38
CA ALA A 114 -10.25 -2.65 2.88
C ALA A 114 -9.75 -1.24 2.57
N ILE A 115 -8.86 -0.72 3.41
CA ILE A 115 -8.29 0.61 3.28
C ILE A 115 -6.77 0.49 3.35
N ASP A 116 -6.11 1.14 2.42
CA ASP A 116 -4.67 1.34 2.35
C ASP A 116 -4.38 2.83 2.56
N ILE A 117 -3.57 3.14 3.57
CA ILE A 117 -3.31 4.50 4.05
C ILE A 117 -2.10 5.06 3.32
N LYS A 118 -2.23 6.27 2.76
CA LYS A 118 -1.19 6.89 1.95
C LYS A 118 -0.93 8.33 2.35
N THR A 119 0.32 8.63 2.69
CA THR A 119 0.80 10.01 2.84
C THR A 119 1.59 10.45 1.61
N THR A 120 1.46 11.70 1.20
CA THR A 120 2.24 12.24 0.08
C THR A 120 2.54 13.73 0.27
N ALA A 121 3.53 14.30 -0.41
CA ALA A 121 3.77 15.74 -0.35
C ALA A 121 2.74 16.54 -1.16
N ARG A 122 2.22 15.93 -2.23
CA ARG A 122 1.19 16.48 -3.10
C ARG A 122 0.39 15.34 -3.72
N TYR A 123 -0.92 15.50 -3.68
CA TYR A 123 -1.85 14.57 -4.31
C TYR A 123 -2.45 15.16 -5.58
N GLU A 124 -2.60 14.30 -6.59
CA GLU A 124 -3.29 14.57 -7.85
C GLU A 124 -3.94 13.26 -8.28
N ALA A 125 -5.25 13.29 -8.52
CA ALA A 125 -6.02 12.11 -8.89
C ALA A 125 -5.99 11.89 -10.41
N PRO A 126 -6.02 10.64 -10.92
CA PRO A 126 -5.93 9.39 -10.17
C PRO A 126 -4.48 8.91 -10.00
N LYS A 127 -4.01 8.74 -8.76
CA LYS A 127 -2.63 8.33 -8.43
C LYS A 127 -2.46 6.82 -8.31
N PHE A 128 -3.48 6.09 -7.84
CA PHE A 128 -3.36 4.67 -7.51
C PHE A 128 -4.10 3.73 -8.46
N ALA A 129 -4.58 4.24 -9.61
CA ALA A 129 -5.34 3.44 -10.58
C ALA A 129 -4.58 2.20 -11.11
N LEU A 130 -3.28 2.34 -11.31
CA LEU A 130 -2.40 1.26 -11.78
C LEU A 130 -1.51 0.71 -10.67
N ASN A 131 -1.81 1.01 -9.40
CA ASN A 131 -0.98 0.53 -8.30
C ASN A 131 -1.17 -1.00 -8.11
N PRO A 132 -0.09 -1.79 -8.04
CA PRO A 132 -0.17 -3.24 -7.83
C PRO A 132 -0.86 -3.67 -6.53
N GLN A 133 -1.03 -2.79 -5.54
CA GLN A 133 -1.83 -3.08 -4.34
C GLN A 133 -3.31 -3.31 -4.66
N ASN A 134 -3.83 -2.82 -5.79
CA ASN A 134 -5.18 -3.17 -6.27
C ASN A 134 -5.38 -4.68 -6.43
N LEU A 135 -4.30 -5.44 -6.66
CA LEU A 135 -4.35 -6.90 -6.76
C LEU A 135 -4.74 -7.59 -5.44
N TYR A 136 -4.69 -6.89 -4.30
CA TYR A 136 -5.22 -7.42 -3.04
C TYR A 136 -6.71 -7.76 -3.13
N LEU A 137 -7.48 -7.08 -4.01
CA LEU A 137 -8.88 -7.41 -4.28
C LEU A 137 -9.07 -8.88 -4.68
N LEU A 138 -8.10 -9.49 -5.37
CA LEU A 138 -8.14 -10.90 -5.75
C LEU A 138 -8.14 -11.85 -4.54
N GLY A 139 -7.59 -11.44 -3.39
CA GLY A 139 -7.69 -12.22 -2.15
C GLY A 139 -8.88 -11.78 -1.32
N LEU A 140 -9.07 -10.47 -1.18
CA LEU A 140 -10.09 -9.85 -0.35
C LEU A 140 -11.52 -10.22 -0.77
N HIS A 141 -11.80 -10.37 -2.07
CA HIS A 141 -13.15 -10.74 -2.53
C HIS A 141 -13.64 -12.08 -1.94
N THR A 142 -12.73 -13.01 -1.66
CA THR A 142 -13.06 -14.30 -1.03
C THR A 142 -13.54 -14.15 0.42
N TRP A 143 -13.33 -12.98 1.02
CA TRP A 143 -13.75 -12.63 2.37
C TRP A 143 -15.00 -11.72 2.39
N GLY A 144 -15.65 -11.51 1.24
CA GLY A 144 -16.80 -10.62 1.12
C GLY A 144 -16.45 -9.13 1.10
N VAL A 145 -15.20 -8.80 0.80
CA VAL A 145 -14.75 -7.42 0.61
C VAL A 145 -14.94 -7.03 -0.86
N GLU A 146 -15.64 -5.92 -1.10
CA GLU A 146 -16.07 -5.49 -2.43
C GLU A 146 -15.21 -4.34 -2.98
N GLN A 147 -14.46 -3.65 -2.11
CA GLN A 147 -13.68 -2.48 -2.49
C GLN A 147 -12.38 -2.33 -1.68
N LEU A 148 -11.37 -1.79 -2.35
CA LEU A 148 -10.13 -1.29 -1.78
C LEU A 148 -10.13 0.23 -1.90
N GLU A 149 -10.01 0.92 -0.78
CA GLU A 149 -9.88 2.37 -0.73
C GLU A 149 -8.43 2.77 -0.45
N TYR A 150 -7.93 3.74 -1.18
CA TYR A 150 -6.74 4.49 -0.77
C TYR A 150 -7.21 5.70 0.03
N LEU A 151 -6.96 5.70 1.34
CA LEU A 151 -7.22 6.84 2.22
C LEU A 151 -5.96 7.71 2.29
N ILE A 152 -6.01 8.84 1.61
CA ILE A 152 -4.82 9.61 1.23
C ILE A 152 -4.81 10.95 1.95
N THR A 153 -3.63 11.41 2.36
CA THR A 153 -3.43 12.78 2.84
C THR A 153 -2.15 13.39 2.30
N ASP A 154 -2.20 14.69 2.01
CA ASP A 154 -1.02 15.52 1.78
C ASP A 154 -0.67 16.42 2.99
N PHE A 155 -1.25 16.08 4.15
CA PHE A 155 -1.23 16.86 5.40
C PHE A 155 -1.95 18.22 5.33
N LYS A 156 -2.63 18.54 4.22
CA LYS A 156 -3.48 19.73 4.07
C LYS A 156 -4.94 19.35 3.84
N ALA A 157 -5.18 18.25 3.14
CA ALA A 157 -6.51 17.70 2.91
C ALA A 157 -6.49 16.17 2.88
N VAL A 158 -7.68 15.59 2.94
CA VAL A 158 -7.92 14.14 2.89
C VAL A 158 -8.63 13.79 1.59
N TYR A 159 -8.13 12.77 0.92
CA TYR A 159 -8.63 12.29 -0.36
C TYR A 159 -8.92 10.79 -0.28
N VAL A 160 -9.82 10.31 -1.14
CA VAL A 160 -10.12 8.88 -1.26
C VAL A 160 -10.18 8.50 -2.72
N GLU A 161 -9.47 7.43 -3.08
CA GLU A 161 -9.69 6.70 -4.32
C GLU A 161 -10.30 5.34 -3.98
N THR A 162 -11.32 4.90 -4.70
CA THR A 162 -12.00 3.62 -4.46
C THR A 162 -11.90 2.76 -5.70
N TYR A 163 -11.39 1.54 -5.52
CA TYR A 163 -11.30 0.53 -6.56
C TYR A 163 -12.14 -0.67 -6.18
N ARG A 164 -12.86 -1.20 -7.17
CA ARG A 164 -13.78 -2.33 -7.03
C ARG A 164 -13.36 -3.45 -7.97
N TYR A 165 -13.83 -4.65 -7.67
CA TYR A 165 -13.75 -5.79 -8.59
C TYR A 165 -14.62 -5.55 -9.84
#